data_AF-A0A345PN34-F1
#
_entry.id   AF-A0A345PN34-F1
#
_cell.length_a   1.000
_cell.length_b   1.000
_cell.length_c   1.000
_cell.angle_alpha   90.00
_cell.angle_beta   90.00
_cell.angle_gamma   90.00
#
_symmetry.space_group_name_H-M   'P 1'
#
loop_
_entity.id
_entity.type
_entity.pdbx_description
1 polymer ?
#
loop_
_entity_poly.entity_id
_entity_poly.type
_entity_poly.pdbx_seq_one_letter_code
_entity_poly.pdbx_strand_id
1 'polypeptide(L)'
;MQQYTIEPIQYAVLHITKYKETGSIGTHIDRKNLTQNVAHFKSDIDPAMRELLGHHIDHTRTHLNEELSPLKKENLTKDIHSRIQSGYKGNKEIRKDAVKALGIICSSQDLI
;
A
#
# COMPACT_ATOMS: atom_id res chain seq x y z
N MET A 1 -32.26 16.70 31.45
CA MET A 1 -31.82 16.54 30.05
C MET A 1 -30.91 15.33 30.00
N GLN A 2 -31.32 14.27 29.32
CA GLN A 2 -30.49 13.08 29.13
C GLN A 2 -29.52 13.38 27.98
N GLN A 3 -28.20 13.35 28.25
CA GLN A 3 -27.19 13.40 27.19
C GLN A 3 -27.17 12.04 26.51
N TYR A 4 -27.45 12.01 25.21
CA TYR A 4 -27.23 10.82 24.38
C TYR A 4 -25.77 10.81 23.95
N THR A 5 -25.00 9.84 24.46
CA THR A 5 -23.67 9.55 23.94
C THR A 5 -23.85 8.82 22.61
N ILE A 6 -23.37 9.39 21.50
CA ILE A 6 -23.25 8.69 20.23
C ILE A 6 -21.95 7.90 20.33
N GLU A 7 -22.06 6.58 20.45
CA GLU A 7 -20.89 5.71 20.38
C GLU A 7 -20.37 5.71 18.93
N PRO A 8 -19.07 5.95 18.71
CA PRO A 8 -18.49 5.96 17.36
C PRO A 8 -18.56 4.56 16.77
N ILE A 9 -19.13 4.45 15.57
CA ILE A 9 -19.20 3.19 14.83
C ILE A 9 -17.89 2.99 14.09
N GLN A 10 -17.20 1.90 14.41
CA GLN A 10 -15.98 1.47 13.73
C GLN A 10 -16.25 0.35 12.74
N TYR A 11 -15.80 0.54 11.51
CA TYR A 11 -15.85 -0.49 10.48
C TYR A 11 -14.48 -1.08 10.23
N ALA A 12 -14.42 -2.40 10.10
CA ALA A 12 -13.27 -3.07 9.51
C ALA A 12 -13.27 -2.81 8.00
N VAL A 13 -12.19 -2.22 7.49
CA VAL A 13 -11.98 -1.95 6.07
C VAL A 13 -11.02 -2.97 5.51
N LEU A 14 -11.50 -3.72 4.52
CA LEU A 14 -10.72 -4.65 3.71
C LEU A 14 -10.79 -4.23 2.25
N HIS A 15 -9.68 -3.79 1.68
CA HIS A 15 -9.60 -3.44 0.26
C HIS A 15 -8.62 -4.36 -0.48
N ILE A 16 -9.05 -4.91 -1.62
CA ILE A 16 -8.28 -5.88 -2.39
C ILE A 16 -7.94 -5.31 -3.77
N THR A 17 -6.65 -5.26 -4.08
CA THR A 17 -6.11 -4.79 -5.36
C THR A 17 -5.33 -5.90 -6.05
N LYS A 18 -5.53 -6.06 -7.36
CA LYS A 18 -4.79 -7.03 -8.19
C LYS A 18 -3.49 -6.41 -8.71
N TYR A 19 -2.36 -7.09 -8.53
CA TYR A 19 -1.08 -6.66 -9.07
C TYR A 19 -0.56 -7.63 -10.14
N LYS A 20 -0.34 -7.10 -11.35
CA LYS A 20 0.37 -7.77 -12.46
C LYS A 20 1.87 -7.43 -12.45
N GLU A 21 2.17 -6.23 -11.95
CA GLU A 21 3.51 -5.68 -11.71
C GLU A 21 3.53 -5.03 -10.32
N THR A 22 4.65 -5.11 -9.62
CA THR A 22 4.74 -4.70 -8.21
C THR A 22 5.91 -3.75 -7.89
N GLY A 23 6.60 -3.22 -8.91
CA GLY A 23 7.75 -2.33 -8.71
C GLY A 23 7.37 -1.07 -7.92
N SER A 24 6.40 -0.31 -8.40
CA SER A 24 5.98 0.96 -7.78
C SER A 24 5.43 0.78 -6.37
N ILE A 25 4.57 -0.22 -6.16
CA ILE A 25 3.98 -0.51 -4.86
C ILE A 25 5.01 -1.07 -3.87
N GLY A 26 5.93 -1.93 -4.31
CA GLY A 26 7.00 -2.45 -3.47
C GLY A 26 7.88 -1.32 -2.93
N THR A 27 8.25 -0.37 -3.78
CA THR A 27 9.02 0.81 -3.38
C THR A 27 8.23 1.76 -2.47
N HIS A 28 6.90 1.84 -2.63
CA HIS A 28 6.02 2.58 -1.72
C HIS A 28 5.94 1.94 -0.33
N ILE A 29 5.77 0.62 -0.25
CA ILE A 29 5.72 -0.16 1.00
C ILE A 29 7.05 -0.04 1.74
N ASP A 30 8.16 -0.25 1.04
CA ASP A 30 9.51 -0.18 1.62
C ASP A 30 9.93 1.25 2.00
N ARG A 31 9.11 2.26 1.69
CA ARG A 31 9.43 3.69 1.84
C ARG A 31 10.76 4.08 1.16
N LYS A 32 11.21 3.27 0.19
CA LYS A 32 12.39 3.52 -0.66
C LYS A 32 12.10 4.53 -1.77
N ASN A 33 10.83 4.91 -1.94
CA ASN A 33 10.41 6.01 -2.80
C ASN A 33 10.64 7.31 -2.03
N LEU A 34 11.88 7.80 -2.04
CA LEU A 34 12.15 9.22 -1.86
C LEU A 34 11.72 9.91 -3.14
N THR A 35 10.41 10.08 -3.34
CA THR A 35 9.94 10.95 -4.41
C THR A 35 10.28 12.39 -4.05
N GLN A 36 11.51 12.81 -4.34
CA GLN A 36 11.89 14.22 -4.41
C GLN A 36 11.05 14.97 -5.48
N ASN A 37 10.37 14.24 -6.36
CA ASN A 37 9.63 14.77 -7.50
C ASN A 37 8.10 14.83 -7.34
N VAL A 38 7.51 14.57 -6.15
CA VAL A 38 6.13 15.07 -5.87
C VAL A 38 6.16 16.46 -5.23
N ALA A 39 7.34 17.03 -5.01
CA ALA A 39 7.48 18.45 -4.67
C ALA A 39 7.26 19.37 -5.88
N HIS A 40 7.38 18.86 -7.11
CA HIS A 40 7.29 19.67 -8.33
C HIS A 40 6.48 18.95 -9.42
N PHE A 41 5.35 19.56 -9.80
CA PHE A 41 4.47 19.24 -10.94
C PHE A 41 3.39 18.14 -10.78
N LYS A 42 2.30 18.52 -10.11
CA LYS A 42 1.09 18.90 -10.88
C LYS A 42 0.76 20.35 -10.53
N SER A 43 1.07 21.26 -11.44
CA SER A 43 0.82 22.70 -11.34
C SER A 43 -0.67 23.09 -11.32
N ASP A 44 -1.58 22.12 -11.29
CA ASP A 44 -3.04 22.33 -11.30
C ASP A 44 -3.76 21.75 -10.07
N ILE A 45 -3.03 21.27 -9.06
CA ILE A 45 -3.66 20.90 -7.79
C ILE A 45 -3.92 22.19 -7.01
N ASP A 46 -5.20 22.50 -6.83
CA ASP A 46 -5.70 23.59 -5.97
C ASP A 46 -4.88 23.66 -4.66
N PRO A 47 -4.33 24.82 -4.28
CA PRO A 47 -3.64 25.02 -3.00
C PRO A 47 -4.43 24.47 -1.81
N ALA A 48 -5.76 24.57 -1.83
CA ALA A 48 -6.64 24.01 -0.80
C ALA A 48 -6.62 22.47 -0.77
N MET A 49 -6.49 21.82 -1.93
CA MET A 49 -6.32 20.35 -2.01
C MET A 49 -4.96 19.89 -1.51
N ARG A 50 -3.90 20.68 -1.69
CA ARG A 50 -2.56 20.36 -1.18
C ARG A 50 -2.49 20.46 0.35
N GLU A 51 -3.22 21.40 0.93
CA GLU A 51 -3.37 21.55 2.38
C GLU A 51 -4.27 20.45 2.98
N LEU A 52 -5.39 20.12 2.31
CA LEU A 52 -6.33 19.08 2.73
C LEU A 52 -5.75 17.66 2.60
N LEU A 53 -4.96 17.39 1.55
CA LEU A 53 -4.38 16.07 1.30
C LEU A 53 -3.01 15.87 1.94
N GLY A 54 -2.40 16.93 2.50
CA GLY A 54 -1.20 16.91 3.35
C GLY A 54 0.00 16.05 2.91
N HIS A 55 1.09 16.15 3.67
CA HIS A 55 2.09 15.09 3.66
C HIS A 55 1.62 13.99 4.64
N HIS A 56 0.65 13.16 4.22
CA HIS A 56 0.10 12.09 5.08
C HIS A 56 1.15 11.06 5.56
N ILE A 57 2.35 11.10 4.99
CA ILE A 57 3.48 10.26 5.42
C ILE A 57 4.41 11.12 6.27
N ASP A 58 4.44 10.83 7.58
CA ASP A 58 5.46 11.38 8.48
C ASP A 58 6.76 10.56 8.36
N HIS A 59 7.75 11.14 7.67
CA HIS A 59 9.04 10.51 7.45
C HIS A 59 9.78 10.20 8.76
N THR A 60 9.59 11.01 9.80
CA THR A 60 10.25 10.80 11.10
C THR A 60 9.75 9.53 11.78
N ARG A 61 8.53 9.08 11.45
CA ARG A 61 7.88 7.89 12.01
C ARG A 61 8.06 6.63 11.16
N THR A 62 8.77 6.70 10.04
CA THR A 62 8.99 5.55 9.14
C THR A 62 9.65 4.36 9.86
N HIS A 63 10.53 4.64 10.82
CA HIS A 63 11.21 3.62 11.61
C HIS A 63 10.29 2.76 12.49
N LEU A 64 9.03 3.20 12.69
CA LEU A 64 8.00 2.44 13.41
C LEU A 64 7.29 1.41 12.52
N ASN A 65 7.48 1.46 11.19
CA ASN A 65 6.86 0.49 10.30
C ASN A 65 7.56 -0.86 10.43
N GLU A 66 6.77 -1.92 10.62
CA GLU A 66 7.27 -3.28 10.73
C GLU A 66 6.92 -4.11 9.49
N GLU A 67 7.86 -4.95 9.06
CA GLU A 67 7.61 -6.00 8.08
C GLU A 67 7.30 -7.30 8.81
N LEU A 68 6.11 -7.84 8.61
CA LEU A 68 5.66 -9.07 9.26
C LEU A 68 5.95 -10.34 8.43
N SER A 69 6.25 -10.20 7.14
CA SER A 69 6.52 -11.36 6.28
C SER A 69 7.93 -11.88 6.49
N PRO A 70 8.12 -13.15 6.91
CA PRO A 70 9.45 -13.77 6.99
C PRO A 70 10.03 -14.08 5.60
N LEU A 71 9.23 -13.91 4.54
CA LEU A 71 9.63 -14.20 3.16
C LEU A 71 10.26 -13.00 2.45
N LYS A 72 10.20 -11.81 3.04
CA LYS A 72 10.84 -10.63 2.47
C LYS A 72 12.36 -10.81 2.52
N LYS A 73 13.00 -10.75 1.35
CA LYS A 73 14.46 -10.88 1.22
C LYS A 73 15.07 -9.66 0.57
N GLU A 74 14.52 -9.25 -0.56
CA GLU A 74 15.07 -8.12 -1.33
C GLU A 74 14.02 -7.05 -1.58
N ASN A 75 13.28 -7.20 -2.68
CA ASN A 75 12.19 -6.33 -3.06
C ASN A 75 11.00 -7.17 -3.48
N LEU A 76 9.82 -6.58 -3.34
CA LEU A 76 8.54 -7.25 -3.55
C LEU A 76 8.45 -7.99 -4.90
N THR A 77 8.98 -7.40 -5.98
CA THR A 77 8.93 -8.01 -7.32
C THR A 77 9.73 -9.31 -7.38
N LYS A 78 10.96 -9.31 -6.87
CA LYS A 78 11.82 -10.49 -6.83
C LYS A 78 11.29 -11.55 -5.89
N ASP A 79 10.78 -11.15 -4.73
CA ASP A 79 10.25 -12.08 -3.73
C ASP A 79 9.00 -12.81 -4.24
N ILE A 80 8.08 -12.09 -4.91
CA ILE A 80 6.92 -12.70 -5.59
C ILE A 80 7.38 -13.68 -6.68
N HIS A 81 8.34 -13.26 -7.50
CA HIS A 81 8.82 -14.12 -8.58
C HIS A 81 9.48 -15.40 -8.05
N SER A 82 10.31 -15.29 -7.03
CA SER A 82 10.93 -16.44 -6.35
C SER A 82 9.87 -17.38 -5.73
N ARG A 83 8.83 -16.82 -5.11
CA ARG A 83 7.73 -17.61 -4.54
C ARG A 83 6.91 -18.34 -5.62
N ILE A 84 6.69 -17.70 -6.76
CA ILE A 84 6.03 -18.32 -7.91
C ILE A 84 6.90 -19.44 -8.48
N GLN A 85 8.19 -19.19 -8.72
CA GLN A 85 9.12 -20.18 -9.26
C GLN A 85 9.23 -21.42 -8.37
N SER A 86 9.25 -21.25 -7.05
CA SER A 86 9.30 -22.37 -6.10
C SER A 86 7.99 -23.16 -5.97
N GLY A 87 6.85 -22.55 -6.27
CA GLY A 87 5.53 -23.16 -6.03
C GLY A 87 4.77 -23.58 -7.28
N TYR A 88 5.06 -23.00 -8.44
CA TYR A 88 4.33 -23.24 -9.67
C TYR A 88 4.74 -24.58 -10.28
N LYS A 89 3.76 -25.49 -10.38
CA LYS A 89 3.96 -26.86 -10.91
C LYS A 89 3.48 -27.03 -12.34
N GLY A 90 3.05 -25.95 -12.99
CA GLY A 90 2.55 -26.00 -14.36
C GLY A 90 3.71 -26.05 -15.36
N ASN A 91 3.52 -26.81 -16.45
CA ASN A 91 4.52 -26.88 -17.53
C ASN A 91 4.42 -25.71 -18.53
N LYS A 92 3.39 -24.87 -18.40
CA LYS A 92 3.15 -23.71 -19.28
C LYS A 92 3.72 -22.45 -18.65
N GLU A 93 4.25 -21.56 -19.48
CA GLU A 93 4.65 -20.23 -19.03
C GLU A 93 3.46 -19.45 -18.45
N ILE A 94 3.70 -18.71 -17.37
CA ILE A 94 2.70 -17.83 -16.78
C ILE A 94 2.50 -16.63 -17.71
N ARG A 95 1.25 -16.37 -18.08
CA ARG A 95 0.93 -15.26 -19.00
C ARG A 95 1.44 -13.93 -18.45
N LYS A 96 1.93 -13.07 -19.34
CA LYS A 96 2.43 -11.72 -19.01
C LYS A 96 1.42 -10.86 -18.24
N ASP A 97 0.14 -11.03 -18.52
CA ASP A 97 -0.98 -10.27 -17.95
C ASP A 97 -1.61 -10.94 -16.71
N ALA A 98 -1.06 -12.07 -16.27
CA ALA A 98 -1.51 -12.75 -15.07
C ALA A 98 -1.35 -11.86 -13.84
N VAL A 99 -2.32 -11.96 -12.93
CA VAL A 99 -2.20 -11.37 -11.59
C VAL A 99 -1.19 -12.22 -10.81
N LYS A 100 -0.09 -11.59 -10.39
CA LYS A 100 1.01 -12.25 -9.69
C LYS A 100 0.90 -12.10 -8.18
N ALA A 101 0.21 -11.05 -7.71
CA ALA A 101 -0.05 -10.81 -6.29
C ALA A 101 -1.39 -10.10 -6.06
N LEU A 102 -1.92 -10.24 -4.85
CA LEU A 102 -3.03 -9.45 -4.33
C LEU A 102 -2.50 -8.52 -3.24
N GLY A 103 -2.77 -7.23 -3.37
CA GLY A 103 -2.63 -6.27 -2.27
C GLY A 103 -3.88 -6.28 -1.43
N ILE A 104 -3.72 -6.48 -0.13
CA ILE A 104 -4.83 -6.43 0.82
C ILE A 104 -4.51 -5.33 1.81
N ILE A 105 -5.36 -4.30 1.85
CA ILE A 105 -5.28 -3.23 2.84
C ILE A 105 -6.27 -3.58 3.95
N CYS A 106 -5.75 -3.70 5.17
CA CYS A 106 -6.52 -3.93 6.38
C CYS A 106 -6.41 -2.69 7.27
N SER A 107 -7.53 -2.04 7.58
CA SER A 107 -7.59 -0.89 8.49
C SER A 107 -8.94 -0.87 9.22
N SER A 108 -9.07 -0.03 10.23
CA SER A 108 -10.37 0.45 10.69
C SER A 108 -10.69 1.80 10.07
N GLN A 109 -11.98 2.15 9.97
CA GLN A 109 -12.43 3.49 9.67
C GLN A 109 -13.46 3.92 10.72
N ASP A 110 -13.17 5.05 11.36
CA ASP A 110 -14.12 5.76 12.22
C ASP A 110 -15.06 6.58 11.33
N LEU A 111 -16.38 6.45 11.56
CA LEU A 111 -17.34 7.40 11.02
C LEU A 111 -17.51 8.53 12.05
N ILE A 112 -17.07 9.74 11.71
CA ILE A 112 -17.30 10.97 12.51
C ILE A 112 -18.69 11.51 12.18
#